data_AF-A0A255HGE6-F1
#
_entry.id   AF-A0A255HGE6-F1
#
_cell.length_a   1.000
_cell.length_b   1.000
_cell.length_c   1.000
_cell.angle_alpha   90.00
_cell.angle_beta   90.00
_cell.angle_gamma   90.00
#
_symmetry.space_group_name_H-M   'P 1'
#
loop_
_entity.id
_entity.type
_entity.pdbx_description
1 polymer ?
#
loop_
_entity_poly.entity_id
_entity_poly.type
_entity_poly.pdbx_seq_one_letter_code
_entity_poly.pdbx_strand_id
1 'polypeptide(L)'
;TDTAPVGLFGNIGATGAVRNLGLVGVNISGGTASNGAYGNVGALAGNNSGNIDNVYSGGQVGGLANSRIGGLVGSNSGTISNSHTTGAMTSMSFNTMGGLVSFNSVDGVIRNSYSTAAVTNSFRYGAAGGLVGANAGTITDSYATGDVNGARAGGLVGYTLSGYGTISNSHAAGNVTGLDSVGGLVGSLYGSMDNSYATGSVTGGIRVGGLAGVSQADVSNSYATGNISGNYKIGGLFGHNRGNISNVYFSGKNNGTSSLGGIAGVNDGIIVNAFFNNDLNPGMSPAGAGSYGITSNALALTSAQMLAPDNYVGFTTTTTPGATGNNWVMVGSDGALNGSGGTLPMLASEWSRTINGTHQLQLMAMDKSASYTLGSNF
;
A
#
# COMPACT_ATOMS: atom_id res chain seq x y z
N THR A 1 29.52 19.10 -13.53
CA THR A 1 29.66 17.97 -12.60
C THR A 1 28.52 17.02 -12.89
N ASP A 2 28.85 15.89 -13.51
CA ASP A 2 27.88 14.90 -14.01
C ASP A 2 27.04 14.33 -12.87
N THR A 3 25.71 14.33 -13.03
CA THR A 3 24.77 13.68 -12.10
C THR A 3 24.81 12.18 -12.33
N ALA A 4 25.80 11.51 -11.76
CA ALA A 4 25.90 10.07 -11.81
C ALA A 4 24.82 9.45 -10.89
N PRO A 5 23.91 8.62 -11.42
CA PRO A 5 23.05 7.80 -10.57
C PRO A 5 23.91 6.96 -9.62
N VAL A 6 23.47 6.82 -8.37
CA VAL A 6 24.24 6.20 -7.28
C VAL A 6 23.71 4.80 -7.00
N GLY A 7 24.63 3.84 -6.97
CA GLY A 7 24.40 2.44 -6.59
C GLY A 7 25.59 1.57 -6.96
N LEU A 8 25.52 0.26 -6.71
CA LEU A 8 26.52 -0.69 -7.25
C LEU A 8 26.65 -0.54 -8.77
N PHE A 9 25.54 -0.29 -9.45
CA PHE A 9 25.48 0.13 -10.84
C PHE A 9 24.86 1.52 -10.94
N GLY A 10 25.45 2.42 -11.74
CA GLY A 10 24.75 3.67 -12.07
C GLY A 10 23.47 3.38 -12.88
N ASN A 11 23.60 2.58 -13.93
CA ASN A 11 22.50 2.22 -14.81
C ASN A 11 22.53 0.72 -15.14
N ILE A 12 21.39 0.06 -15.01
CA ILE A 12 21.14 -1.25 -15.62
C ILE A 12 20.37 -0.99 -16.91
N GLY A 13 21.01 -1.22 -18.06
CA GLY A 13 20.40 -0.97 -19.38
C GLY A 13 19.28 -1.95 -19.73
N ALA A 14 18.57 -1.70 -20.83
CA ALA A 14 17.39 -2.48 -21.24
C ALA A 14 17.65 -3.98 -21.46
N THR A 15 18.86 -4.36 -21.87
CA THR A 15 19.29 -5.76 -22.01
C THR A 15 20.01 -6.29 -20.77
N GLY A 16 20.24 -5.43 -19.78
CA GLY A 16 20.91 -5.77 -18.54
C GLY A 16 20.04 -6.66 -17.65
N ALA A 17 20.68 -7.59 -16.96
CA ALA A 17 20.01 -8.41 -15.97
C ALA A 17 20.89 -8.60 -14.72
N VAL A 18 20.27 -8.49 -13.55
CA VAL A 18 20.89 -8.80 -12.26
C VAL A 18 20.01 -9.83 -11.57
N ARG A 19 20.60 -10.95 -11.16
CA ARG A 19 19.86 -12.04 -10.51
C ARG A 19 20.61 -12.64 -9.34
N ASN A 20 19.88 -13.11 -8.34
CA ASN A 20 20.40 -13.90 -7.21
C ASN A 20 21.55 -13.19 -6.47
N LEU A 21 21.36 -11.90 -6.17
CA LEU A 21 22.38 -11.05 -5.55
C LEU A 21 21.88 -10.49 -4.22
N GLY A 22 22.72 -10.58 -3.18
CA GLY A 22 22.49 -9.95 -1.89
C GLY A 22 23.49 -8.83 -1.62
N LEU A 23 22.99 -7.64 -1.28
CA LEU A 23 23.80 -6.50 -0.83
C LEU A 23 23.57 -6.29 0.66
N VAL A 24 24.53 -6.67 1.50
CA VAL A 24 24.42 -6.61 2.97
C VAL A 24 25.34 -5.54 3.53
N GLY A 25 24.90 -4.86 4.59
CA GLY A 25 25.69 -3.79 5.21
C GLY A 25 25.78 -2.54 4.34
N VAL A 26 24.75 -2.30 3.53
CA VAL A 26 24.67 -1.11 2.69
C VAL A 26 24.68 0.13 3.57
N ASN A 27 25.56 1.08 3.27
CA ASN A 27 25.58 2.40 3.88
C ASN A 27 25.87 3.43 2.79
N ILE A 28 24.80 3.98 2.22
CA ILE A 28 24.88 4.97 1.14
C ILE A 28 24.42 6.31 1.69
N SER A 29 25.28 7.32 1.57
CA SER A 29 24.97 8.72 1.78
C SER A 29 25.40 9.49 0.52
N GLY A 30 24.48 9.75 -0.42
CA GLY A 30 24.87 10.30 -1.71
C GLY A 30 23.71 10.82 -2.56
N GLY A 31 24.00 11.24 -3.80
CA GLY A 31 23.01 11.82 -4.71
C GLY A 31 22.82 13.31 -4.46
N THR A 32 23.61 14.13 -5.14
CA THR A 32 23.33 15.56 -5.29
C THR A 32 22.66 15.80 -6.64
N ALA A 33 21.57 16.55 -6.65
CA ALA A 33 21.08 17.14 -7.89
C ALA A 33 22.05 18.22 -8.39
N SER A 34 22.25 18.27 -9.71
CA SER A 34 22.70 19.48 -10.39
C SER A 34 21.65 19.87 -11.43
N ASN A 35 21.50 21.18 -11.68
CA ASN A 35 20.67 21.73 -12.76
C ASN A 35 19.19 21.28 -12.80
N GLY A 36 18.53 21.12 -11.64
CA GLY A 36 17.09 20.82 -11.56
C GLY A 36 16.69 19.37 -11.86
N ALA A 37 17.65 18.47 -12.08
CA ALA A 37 17.40 17.03 -12.22
C ALA A 37 17.48 16.29 -10.87
N TYR A 38 16.78 15.17 -10.72
CA TYR A 38 16.84 14.34 -9.52
C TYR A 38 18.10 13.45 -9.50
N GLY A 39 18.79 13.37 -8.37
CA GLY A 39 19.81 12.36 -8.13
C GLY A 39 19.15 11.00 -7.84
N ASN A 40 19.28 10.01 -8.72
CA ASN A 40 18.69 8.69 -8.46
C ASN A 40 19.65 7.85 -7.63
N VAL A 41 19.20 7.39 -6.47
CA VAL A 41 19.99 6.65 -5.48
C VAL A 41 19.31 5.33 -5.19
N GLY A 42 20.03 4.22 -5.35
CA GLY A 42 19.62 2.91 -4.84
C GLY A 42 20.80 2.03 -4.50
N ALA A 43 20.60 1.04 -3.62
CA ALA A 43 21.68 0.14 -3.23
C ALA A 43 22.24 -0.64 -4.43
N LEU A 44 21.35 -1.21 -5.23
CA LEU A 44 21.74 -1.92 -6.45
C LEU A 44 21.99 -0.94 -7.58
N ALA A 45 21.02 -0.07 -7.88
CA ALA A 45 21.13 0.82 -9.02
C ALA A 45 20.48 2.19 -8.83
N GLY A 46 21.08 3.21 -9.43
CA GLY A 46 20.38 4.50 -9.57
C GLY A 46 19.23 4.37 -10.57
N ASN A 47 19.48 3.79 -11.75
CA ASN A 47 18.47 3.54 -12.78
C ASN A 47 18.40 2.06 -13.18
N ASN A 48 17.19 1.54 -13.32
CA ASN A 48 16.93 0.24 -13.94
C ASN A 48 16.04 0.39 -15.17
N SER A 49 16.52 -0.05 -16.32
CA SER A 49 15.72 -0.30 -17.53
C SER A 49 15.67 -1.78 -17.89
N GLY A 50 16.41 -2.63 -17.17
CA GLY A 50 16.55 -4.06 -17.43
C GLY A 50 15.75 -4.92 -16.47
N ASN A 51 16.24 -6.14 -16.23
CA ASN A 51 15.58 -7.14 -15.39
C ASN A 51 16.34 -7.41 -14.09
N ILE A 52 15.72 -7.09 -12.96
CA ILE A 52 16.20 -7.41 -11.62
C ILE A 52 15.31 -8.52 -11.07
N ASP A 53 15.90 -9.66 -10.70
CA ASP A 53 15.14 -10.81 -10.23
C ASP A 53 15.84 -11.52 -9.06
N ASN A 54 15.13 -11.76 -7.97
CA ASN A 54 15.70 -12.36 -6.77
C ASN A 54 16.94 -11.61 -6.26
N VAL A 55 16.80 -10.29 -6.06
CA VAL A 55 17.86 -9.45 -5.50
C VAL A 55 17.39 -8.83 -4.20
N TYR A 56 18.29 -8.71 -3.23
CA TYR A 56 17.99 -8.01 -2.00
C TYR A 56 19.07 -7.04 -1.55
N SER A 57 18.66 -6.01 -0.81
CA SER A 57 19.56 -5.13 -0.08
C SER A 57 19.17 -4.99 1.39
N GLY A 58 20.16 -4.81 2.25
CA GLY A 58 19.96 -4.59 3.69
C GLY A 58 20.95 -3.57 4.23
N GLY A 59 20.43 -2.52 4.86
CA GLY A 59 21.22 -1.44 5.44
C GLY A 59 20.57 -0.07 5.31
N GLN A 60 21.37 0.98 5.41
CA GLN A 60 20.90 2.35 5.28
C GLN A 60 21.14 2.89 3.86
N VAL A 61 20.09 3.44 3.25
CA VAL A 61 20.21 4.24 2.02
C VAL A 61 19.65 5.63 2.30
N GLY A 62 20.52 6.62 2.19
CA GLY A 62 20.19 8.03 2.35
C GLY A 62 20.56 8.84 1.12
N GLY A 63 19.77 9.89 0.87
CA GLY A 63 20.02 10.84 -0.21
C GLY A 63 20.20 12.27 0.27
N LEU A 64 20.97 13.06 -0.48
CA LEU A 64 21.12 14.50 -0.23
C LEU A 64 19.96 15.29 -0.89
N ALA A 65 20.11 16.61 -1.03
CA ALA A 65 19.08 17.47 -1.64
C ALA A 65 18.68 17.00 -3.05
N ASN A 66 17.36 16.92 -3.29
CA ASN A 66 16.76 16.56 -4.58
C ASN A 66 17.20 15.18 -5.14
N SER A 67 17.31 14.14 -4.30
CA SER A 67 17.48 12.74 -4.70
C SER A 67 16.28 11.78 -4.56
N ARG A 68 15.96 11.06 -5.63
CA ARG A 68 15.04 9.90 -5.61
C ARG A 68 15.72 8.72 -4.93
N ILE A 69 15.27 8.36 -3.73
CA ILE A 69 15.88 7.31 -2.90
C ILE A 69 15.01 6.07 -2.92
N GLY A 70 15.53 4.97 -3.45
CA GLY A 70 14.96 3.64 -3.30
C GLY A 70 15.93 2.71 -2.58
N GLY A 71 15.46 1.85 -1.69
CA GLY A 71 16.37 0.93 -0.99
C GLY A 71 17.09 -0.04 -1.93
N LEU A 72 16.50 -0.37 -3.08
CA LEU A 72 17.14 -1.17 -4.12
C LEU A 72 17.45 -0.35 -5.38
N VAL A 73 16.46 0.39 -5.89
CA VAL A 73 16.59 1.17 -7.13
C VAL A 73 16.04 2.58 -6.98
N GLY A 74 16.79 3.60 -7.43
CA GLY A 74 16.29 4.97 -7.48
C GLY A 74 15.10 5.12 -8.44
N SER A 75 15.30 4.86 -9.73
CA SER A 75 14.27 4.94 -10.78
C SER A 75 14.15 3.64 -11.56
N ASN A 76 12.94 3.09 -11.67
CA ASN A 76 12.65 1.86 -12.41
C ASN A 76 11.81 2.13 -13.67
N SER A 77 12.32 1.69 -14.81
CA SER A 77 11.65 1.58 -16.12
C SER A 77 11.72 0.17 -16.69
N GLY A 78 12.33 -0.76 -15.94
CA GLY A 78 12.39 -2.16 -16.28
C GLY A 78 11.52 -3.00 -15.35
N THR A 79 11.91 -4.27 -15.19
CA THR A 79 11.23 -5.23 -14.31
C THR A 79 12.03 -5.46 -13.04
N ILE A 80 11.35 -5.44 -11.89
CA ILE A 80 11.84 -5.92 -10.60
C ILE A 80 10.90 -7.03 -10.13
N SER A 81 11.43 -8.23 -9.91
CA SER A 81 10.67 -9.38 -9.42
C SER A 81 11.36 -10.10 -8.27
N ASN A 82 10.56 -10.71 -7.38
CA ASN A 82 11.06 -11.58 -6.31
C ASN A 82 12.13 -10.89 -5.43
N SER A 83 12.08 -9.57 -5.30
CA SER A 83 13.17 -8.77 -4.76
C SER A 83 12.74 -8.04 -3.50
N HIS A 84 13.69 -7.80 -2.60
CA HIS A 84 13.33 -7.18 -1.34
C HIS A 84 14.38 -6.27 -0.70
N THR A 85 13.93 -5.43 0.22
CA THR A 85 14.81 -4.56 0.99
C THR A 85 14.51 -4.61 2.48
N THR A 86 15.56 -4.42 3.27
CA THR A 86 15.50 -4.27 4.73
C THR A 86 16.35 -3.09 5.17
N GLY A 87 16.21 -2.65 6.42
CA GLY A 87 16.99 -1.56 7.00
C GLY A 87 16.23 -0.24 7.02
N ALA A 88 16.87 0.87 6.64
CA ALA A 88 16.30 2.22 6.80
C ALA A 88 16.56 3.14 5.61
N MET A 89 15.50 3.80 5.15
CA MET A 89 15.53 4.83 4.11
C MET A 89 15.32 6.19 4.77
N THR A 90 16.29 7.09 4.64
CA THR A 90 16.24 8.40 5.31
C THR A 90 16.56 9.54 4.36
N SER A 91 15.74 10.58 4.36
CA SER A 91 16.01 11.83 3.64
C SER A 91 15.61 13.04 4.45
N MET A 92 16.41 14.10 4.35
CA MET A 92 16.16 15.40 4.97
C MET A 92 15.70 16.47 3.95
N SER A 93 15.47 16.11 2.69
CA SER A 93 15.26 17.09 1.62
C SER A 93 14.32 16.61 0.50
N PHE A 94 13.87 17.56 -0.34
CA PHE A 94 12.78 17.46 -1.32
C PHE A 94 12.81 16.24 -2.24
N ASN A 95 12.13 15.12 -1.91
CA ASN A 95 12.02 13.97 -2.83
C ASN A 95 10.81 13.08 -2.61
N THR A 96 10.61 12.18 -3.57
CA THR A 96 9.93 10.90 -3.37
C THR A 96 10.92 9.89 -2.78
N MET A 97 10.43 8.96 -1.98
CA MET A 97 11.26 7.90 -1.41
C MET A 97 10.44 6.62 -1.27
N GLY A 98 11.05 5.50 -1.63
CA GLY A 98 10.45 4.18 -1.47
C GLY A 98 11.39 3.22 -0.76
N GLY A 99 10.83 2.29 0.01
CA GLY A 99 11.64 1.24 0.62
C GLY A 99 12.34 0.34 -0.39
N LEU A 100 11.72 0.06 -1.54
CA LEU A 100 12.31 -0.70 -2.66
C LEU A 100 12.71 0.22 -3.82
N VAL A 101 11.78 1.06 -4.29
CA VAL A 101 11.96 1.93 -5.46
C VAL A 101 11.50 3.36 -5.19
N SER A 102 12.27 4.39 -5.53
CA SER A 102 11.77 5.76 -5.38
C SER A 102 10.69 6.11 -6.40
N PHE A 103 10.95 5.86 -7.68
CA PHE A 103 10.05 6.15 -8.79
C PHE A 103 9.93 4.95 -9.72
N ASN A 104 8.73 4.39 -9.82
CA ASN A 104 8.40 3.38 -10.81
C ASN A 104 7.72 4.07 -12.00
N SER A 105 8.42 4.19 -13.12
CA SER A 105 7.94 4.86 -14.34
C SER A 105 6.86 4.05 -15.05
N VAL A 106 6.28 4.59 -16.13
CA VAL A 106 5.14 4.00 -16.86
C VAL A 106 5.41 2.57 -17.32
N ASP A 107 6.61 2.28 -17.83
CA ASP A 107 7.01 0.94 -18.28
C ASP A 107 7.54 0.05 -17.13
N GLY A 108 7.68 0.64 -15.94
CA GLY A 108 8.22 -0.03 -14.78
C GLY A 108 7.26 -1.06 -14.20
N VAL A 109 7.74 -2.28 -14.00
CA VAL A 109 6.98 -3.36 -13.36
C VAL A 109 7.66 -3.80 -12.07
N ILE A 110 6.89 -3.84 -10.99
CA ILE A 110 7.30 -4.41 -9.71
C ILE A 110 6.31 -5.54 -9.38
N ARG A 111 6.81 -6.76 -9.19
CA ARG A 111 5.96 -7.91 -8.84
C ARG A 111 6.61 -8.84 -7.83
N ASN A 112 5.81 -9.51 -7.00
CA ASN A 112 6.32 -10.47 -6.00
C ASN A 112 7.47 -9.90 -5.16
N SER A 113 7.41 -8.61 -4.83
CA SER A 113 8.54 -7.89 -4.24
C SER A 113 8.09 -7.17 -2.98
N TYR A 114 9.00 -6.99 -2.03
CA TYR A 114 8.61 -6.41 -0.75
C TYR A 114 9.68 -5.55 -0.10
N SER A 115 9.27 -4.74 0.87
CA SER A 115 10.17 -3.95 1.70
C SER A 115 9.76 -4.05 3.17
N THR A 116 10.71 -4.40 4.02
CA THR A 116 10.57 -4.28 5.48
C THR A 116 11.31 -3.05 6.02
N ALA A 117 11.90 -2.24 5.13
CA ALA A 117 12.68 -1.08 5.52
C ALA A 117 11.79 0.04 6.07
N ALA A 118 12.21 0.67 7.16
CA ALA A 118 11.57 1.88 7.67
C ALA A 118 11.88 3.06 6.74
N VAL A 119 10.88 3.88 6.40
CA VAL A 119 11.01 5.00 5.47
C VAL A 119 10.71 6.31 6.17
N THR A 120 11.69 7.21 6.28
CA THR A 120 11.54 8.52 6.94
C THR A 120 11.94 9.67 6.02
N ASN A 121 10.93 10.37 5.50
CA ASN A 121 11.06 11.60 4.71
C ASN A 121 10.69 12.82 5.56
N SER A 122 11.69 13.50 6.12
CA SER A 122 11.46 14.64 7.03
C SER A 122 11.06 15.93 6.32
N PHE A 123 10.88 15.90 5.00
CA PHE A 123 10.58 17.10 4.23
C PHE A 123 9.06 17.39 4.17
N ARG A 124 8.67 18.65 4.39
CA ARG A 124 7.25 19.09 4.51
C ARG A 124 6.38 18.82 3.29
N TYR A 125 6.98 18.62 2.11
CA TYR A 125 6.25 18.26 0.88
C TYR A 125 6.75 16.95 0.26
N GLY A 126 7.54 16.18 1.01
CA GLY A 126 8.11 14.92 0.55
C GLY A 126 7.05 13.82 0.50
N ALA A 127 7.16 12.95 -0.50
CA ALA A 127 6.35 11.74 -0.60
C ALA A 127 7.14 10.52 -0.10
N ALA A 128 6.50 9.66 0.66
CA ALA A 128 7.09 8.43 1.17
C ALA A 128 6.15 7.24 0.95
N GLY A 129 6.69 6.16 0.38
CA GLY A 129 6.01 4.87 0.28
C GLY A 129 6.86 3.76 0.91
N GLY A 130 6.24 2.83 1.63
CA GLY A 130 7.00 1.71 2.22
C GLY A 130 7.62 0.79 1.16
N LEU A 131 7.01 0.67 -0.03
CA LEU A 131 7.58 -0.02 -1.19
C LEU A 131 8.05 0.98 -2.26
N VAL A 132 7.15 1.87 -2.70
CA VAL A 132 7.40 2.77 -3.83
C VAL A 132 7.09 4.22 -3.49
N GLY A 133 8.01 5.15 -3.72
CA GLY A 133 7.74 6.57 -3.46
C GLY A 133 6.66 7.15 -4.38
N ALA A 134 6.83 6.95 -5.69
CA ALA A 134 5.88 7.37 -6.71
C ALA A 134 5.73 6.31 -7.80
N ASN A 135 4.48 6.01 -8.17
CA ASN A 135 4.16 4.96 -9.15
C ASN A 135 3.40 5.50 -10.37
N ALA A 136 3.96 5.26 -11.55
CA ALA A 136 3.29 5.42 -12.84
C ALA A 136 3.16 4.07 -13.58
N GLY A 137 3.90 3.05 -13.16
CA GLY A 137 3.86 1.72 -13.75
C GLY A 137 2.95 0.74 -13.00
N THR A 138 3.30 -0.54 -13.04
CA THR A 138 2.51 -1.61 -12.42
C THR A 138 3.17 -2.13 -11.14
N ILE A 139 2.37 -2.26 -10.08
CA ILE A 139 2.73 -2.96 -8.84
C ILE A 139 1.73 -4.10 -8.62
N THR A 140 2.23 -5.32 -8.49
CA THR A 140 1.41 -6.55 -8.38
C THR A 140 1.98 -7.48 -7.32
N ASP A 141 1.15 -8.16 -6.54
CA ASP A 141 1.59 -9.23 -5.61
C ASP A 141 2.75 -8.78 -4.69
N SER A 142 2.70 -7.52 -4.22
CA SER A 142 3.83 -6.87 -3.56
C SER A 142 3.41 -6.23 -2.24
N TYR A 143 4.34 -6.11 -1.30
CA TYR A 143 3.97 -5.64 0.03
C TYR A 143 5.04 -4.83 0.77
N ALA A 144 4.61 -4.07 1.77
CA ALA A 144 5.52 -3.36 2.67
C ALA A 144 5.10 -3.50 4.13
N THR A 145 6.06 -3.72 5.02
CA THR A 145 5.81 -3.90 6.47
C THR A 145 6.57 -2.91 7.33
N GLY A 146 7.53 -2.17 6.78
CA GLY A 146 8.25 -1.13 7.51
C GLY A 146 7.40 0.11 7.75
N ASP A 147 7.62 0.78 8.89
CA ASP A 147 6.94 2.03 9.22
C ASP A 147 7.30 3.14 8.24
N VAL A 148 6.33 4.00 7.92
CA VAL A 148 6.47 5.11 6.97
C VAL A 148 6.16 6.43 7.67
N ASN A 149 7.09 7.36 7.59
CA ASN A 149 6.94 8.74 8.05
C ASN A 149 7.22 9.71 6.90
N GLY A 150 6.25 10.55 6.54
CA GLY A 150 6.43 11.59 5.54
C GLY A 150 5.21 12.50 5.39
N ALA A 151 5.39 13.71 4.83
CA ALA A 151 4.28 14.65 4.71
C ALA A 151 3.10 14.12 3.88
N ARG A 152 3.43 13.44 2.77
CA ARG A 152 2.49 12.65 1.95
C ARG A 152 2.94 11.19 2.01
N ALA A 153 2.19 10.33 2.70
CA ALA A 153 2.68 9.02 3.07
C ALA A 153 1.66 7.91 2.76
N GLY A 154 2.15 6.82 2.18
CA GLY A 154 1.41 5.57 2.03
C GLY A 154 2.23 4.39 2.53
N GLY A 155 1.59 3.42 3.18
CA GLY A 155 2.29 2.24 3.66
C GLY A 155 2.93 1.43 2.53
N LEU A 156 2.34 1.40 1.34
CA LEU A 156 2.92 0.80 0.14
C LEU A 156 3.45 1.86 -0.82
N VAL A 157 2.63 2.83 -1.20
CA VAL A 157 2.95 3.83 -2.25
C VAL A 157 2.72 5.26 -1.76
N GLY A 158 3.69 6.15 -1.93
CA GLY A 158 3.50 7.56 -1.56
C GLY A 158 2.41 8.24 -2.39
N TYR A 159 2.50 8.17 -3.72
CA TYR A 159 1.41 8.55 -4.63
C TYR A 159 1.50 7.85 -5.99
N THR A 160 0.38 7.77 -6.70
CA THR A 160 0.36 7.37 -8.11
C THR A 160 0.20 8.60 -9.03
N LEU A 161 0.52 8.48 -10.32
CA LEU A 161 0.37 9.58 -11.28
C LEU A 161 -1.03 9.56 -11.92
N SER A 162 -1.56 10.73 -12.30
CA SER A 162 -2.89 10.80 -12.93
C SER A 162 -2.94 10.02 -14.25
N GLY A 163 -3.91 9.11 -14.38
CA GLY A 163 -4.06 8.24 -15.56
C GLY A 163 -3.05 7.10 -15.66
N TYR A 164 -2.21 6.91 -14.64
CA TYR A 164 -1.14 5.92 -14.59
C TYR A 164 -1.02 5.31 -13.19
N GLY A 165 -0.20 4.27 -13.03
CA GLY A 165 0.07 3.69 -11.72
C GLY A 165 -1.03 2.73 -11.27
N THR A 166 -0.90 1.45 -11.64
CA THR A 166 -1.79 0.38 -11.20
C THR A 166 -1.22 -0.33 -9.99
N ILE A 167 -2.09 -0.70 -9.05
CA ILE A 167 -1.75 -1.45 -7.84
C ILE A 167 -2.75 -2.58 -7.70
N SER A 168 -2.30 -3.83 -7.70
CA SER A 168 -3.19 -4.98 -7.47
C SER A 168 -2.56 -6.06 -6.60
N ASN A 169 -3.40 -6.82 -5.89
CA ASN A 169 -2.97 -7.93 -5.01
C ASN A 169 -1.85 -7.53 -4.04
N SER A 170 -1.89 -6.29 -3.53
CA SER A 170 -0.77 -5.70 -2.80
C SER A 170 -1.21 -5.17 -1.44
N HIS A 171 -0.29 -5.14 -0.48
CA HIS A 171 -0.66 -4.75 0.88
C HIS A 171 0.40 -4.03 1.69
N ALA A 172 -0.04 -3.37 2.76
CA ALA A 172 0.84 -2.71 3.71
C ALA A 172 0.46 -3.02 5.16
N ALA A 173 1.47 -3.27 5.99
CA ALA A 173 1.29 -3.58 7.41
C ALA A 173 2.01 -2.60 8.37
N GLY A 174 2.97 -1.82 7.86
CA GLY A 174 3.68 -0.82 8.67
C GLY A 174 2.79 0.35 9.08
N ASN A 175 3.08 0.98 10.21
CA ASN A 175 2.37 2.18 10.64
C ASN A 175 2.74 3.36 9.75
N VAL A 176 1.77 4.22 9.47
CA VAL A 176 1.95 5.39 8.59
C VAL A 176 1.69 6.67 9.37
N THR A 177 2.69 7.56 9.39
CA THR A 177 2.57 8.90 9.98
C THR A 177 2.80 9.96 8.91
N GLY A 178 1.96 10.99 8.86
CA GLY A 178 2.15 12.10 7.94
C GLY A 178 1.40 13.38 8.27
N LEU A 179 1.42 14.35 7.35
CA LEU A 179 0.87 15.69 7.59
C LEU A 179 -0.37 15.98 6.76
N ASP A 180 -0.31 15.73 5.45
CA ASP A 180 -1.36 16.15 4.53
C ASP A 180 -2.21 14.96 4.04
N SER A 181 -1.71 14.20 3.06
CA SER A 181 -2.44 13.05 2.52
C SER A 181 -1.78 11.76 2.96
N VAL A 182 -2.44 11.06 3.87
CA VAL A 182 -1.89 9.89 4.57
C VAL A 182 -2.83 8.70 4.40
N GLY A 183 -2.33 7.63 3.80
CA GLY A 183 -3.06 6.40 3.56
C GLY A 183 -2.34 5.21 4.18
N GLY A 184 -3.08 4.24 4.72
CA GLY A 184 -2.46 2.98 5.16
C GLY A 184 -1.82 2.23 3.99
N LEU A 185 -2.34 2.37 2.77
CA LEU A 185 -1.77 1.78 1.56
C LEU A 185 -1.15 2.83 0.63
N VAL A 186 -1.90 3.87 0.25
CA VAL A 186 -1.47 4.88 -0.73
C VAL A 186 -1.69 6.30 -0.19
N GLY A 187 -0.66 7.15 -0.16
CA GLY A 187 -0.84 8.52 0.30
C GLY A 187 -1.81 9.32 -0.58
N SER A 188 -1.63 9.23 -1.91
CA SER A 188 -2.61 9.76 -2.87
C SER A 188 -2.71 8.95 -4.14
N LEU A 189 -3.94 8.53 -4.43
CA LEU A 189 -4.26 7.60 -5.49
C LEU A 189 -4.95 8.32 -6.65
N TYR A 190 -4.28 8.36 -7.79
CA TYR A 190 -4.75 8.93 -9.05
C TYR A 190 -4.80 7.90 -10.21
N GLY A 191 -4.39 6.66 -9.92
CA GLY A 191 -4.44 5.48 -10.79
C GLY A 191 -5.23 4.37 -10.10
N SER A 192 -5.47 3.25 -10.76
CA SER A 192 -6.38 2.22 -10.25
C SER A 192 -5.77 1.38 -9.12
N MET A 193 -6.65 0.89 -8.25
CA MET A 193 -6.29 -0.05 -7.20
C MET A 193 -7.35 -1.14 -7.05
N ASP A 194 -6.93 -2.40 -7.04
CA ASP A 194 -7.82 -3.52 -6.80
C ASP A 194 -7.20 -4.57 -5.89
N ASN A 195 -8.03 -5.36 -5.22
CA ASN A 195 -7.57 -6.54 -4.47
C ASN A 195 -6.43 -6.24 -3.48
N SER A 196 -6.51 -5.11 -2.78
CA SER A 196 -5.40 -4.60 -1.98
C SER A 196 -5.85 -4.15 -0.59
N TYR A 197 -4.97 -4.23 0.40
CA TYR A 197 -5.36 -3.95 1.78
C TYR A 197 -4.27 -3.35 2.65
N ALA A 198 -4.69 -2.73 3.76
CA ALA A 198 -3.77 -2.19 4.76
C ALA A 198 -4.19 -2.51 6.19
N THR A 199 -3.22 -2.90 7.02
CA THR A 199 -3.47 -3.29 8.42
C THR A 199 -2.77 -2.40 9.44
N GLY A 200 -1.76 -1.63 9.02
CA GLY A 200 -1.03 -0.70 9.87
C GLY A 200 -1.88 0.48 10.34
N SER A 201 -1.56 1.04 11.51
CA SER A 201 -2.27 2.23 12.01
C SER A 201 -1.84 3.48 11.24
N VAL A 202 -2.77 4.42 11.04
CA VAL A 202 -2.54 5.64 10.25
C VAL A 202 -2.76 6.88 11.12
N THR A 203 -1.75 7.74 11.20
CA THR A 203 -1.84 9.04 11.89
C THR A 203 -1.51 10.15 10.91
N GLY A 204 -2.42 11.10 10.70
CA GLY A 204 -2.19 12.22 9.79
C GLY A 204 -2.83 13.52 10.23
N GLY A 205 -2.50 14.62 9.54
CA GLY A 205 -3.08 15.93 9.84
C GLY A 205 -4.39 16.18 9.11
N ILE A 206 -4.36 16.21 7.77
CA ILE A 206 -5.47 16.75 6.98
C ILE A 206 -6.36 15.65 6.41
N ARG A 207 -5.88 14.86 5.46
CA ARG A 207 -6.65 13.84 4.73
C ARG A 207 -6.10 12.47 5.06
N VAL A 208 -6.86 11.73 5.87
CA VAL A 208 -6.41 10.45 6.43
C VAL A 208 -7.42 9.37 6.09
N GLY A 209 -6.93 8.26 5.52
CA GLY A 209 -7.73 7.09 5.24
C GLY A 209 -6.97 5.80 5.52
N GLY A 210 -7.68 4.74 5.88
CA GLY A 210 -7.08 3.42 6.08
C GLY A 210 -6.48 2.85 4.79
N LEU A 211 -7.04 3.16 3.63
CA LEU A 211 -6.46 2.82 2.33
C LEU A 211 -5.71 4.01 1.73
N ALA A 212 -6.39 5.15 1.54
CA ALA A 212 -5.78 6.31 0.93
C ALA A 212 -6.15 7.67 1.57
N GLY A 213 -5.20 8.60 1.60
CA GLY A 213 -5.50 9.98 2.01
C GLY A 213 -6.44 10.66 1.02
N VAL A 214 -6.14 10.55 -0.28
CA VAL A 214 -6.98 11.04 -1.39
C VAL A 214 -7.12 9.94 -2.41
N SER A 215 -8.32 9.78 -2.97
CA SER A 215 -8.55 9.01 -4.20
C SER A 215 -9.25 9.85 -5.27
N GLN A 216 -8.72 9.83 -6.48
CA GLN A 216 -9.35 10.31 -7.72
C GLN A 216 -9.49 9.18 -8.75
N ALA A 217 -9.45 7.94 -8.29
CA ALA A 217 -9.35 6.77 -9.15
C ALA A 217 -10.36 5.68 -8.81
N ASP A 218 -10.43 4.68 -9.68
CA ASP A 218 -11.21 3.48 -9.46
C ASP A 218 -10.52 2.60 -8.42
N VAL A 219 -11.26 2.32 -7.33
CA VAL A 219 -10.85 1.39 -6.28
C VAL A 219 -11.88 0.28 -6.16
N SER A 220 -11.42 -0.97 -6.19
CA SER A 220 -12.30 -2.11 -5.97
C SER A 220 -11.70 -3.16 -5.06
N ASN A 221 -12.56 -3.96 -4.43
CA ASN A 221 -12.19 -5.19 -3.71
C ASN A 221 -11.04 -4.97 -2.72
N SER A 222 -11.16 -3.98 -1.83
CA SER A 222 -10.05 -3.52 -1.01
C SER A 222 -10.50 -3.16 0.40
N TYR A 223 -9.64 -3.30 1.38
CA TYR A 223 -10.04 -3.08 2.78
C TYR A 223 -8.93 -2.54 3.67
N ALA A 224 -9.32 -1.97 4.79
CA ALA A 224 -8.36 -1.59 5.84
C ALA A 224 -8.85 -1.98 7.24
N THR A 225 -7.93 -2.40 8.08
CA THR A 225 -8.23 -2.86 9.45
C THR A 225 -7.52 -2.03 10.53
N GLY A 226 -6.51 -1.25 10.15
CA GLY A 226 -5.75 -0.41 11.07
C GLY A 226 -6.57 0.74 11.64
N ASN A 227 -6.25 1.17 12.86
CA ASN A 227 -6.87 2.35 13.45
C ASN A 227 -6.36 3.62 12.76
N ILE A 228 -7.22 4.63 12.66
CA ILE A 228 -6.87 5.92 12.04
C ILE A 228 -7.06 7.08 13.02
N SER A 229 -6.22 8.10 12.92
CA SER A 229 -6.30 9.35 13.68
C SER A 229 -5.90 10.54 12.81
N GLY A 230 -6.59 11.67 13.00
CA GLY A 230 -6.20 12.93 12.37
C GLY A 230 -7.19 14.07 12.59
N ASN A 231 -6.92 15.22 11.98
CA ASN A 231 -7.59 16.47 12.36
C ASN A 231 -8.71 16.92 11.43
N TYR A 232 -8.66 16.67 10.11
CA TYR A 232 -9.59 17.38 9.20
C TYR A 232 -10.38 16.63 8.12
N LYS A 233 -10.05 15.47 7.59
CA LYS A 233 -10.91 14.78 6.60
C LYS A 233 -10.59 13.33 6.74
N ILE A 234 -11.29 12.69 7.67
CA ILE A 234 -10.88 11.41 8.22
C ILE A 234 -11.96 10.38 7.90
N GLY A 235 -11.70 9.57 6.88
CA GLY A 235 -12.58 8.47 6.49
C GLY A 235 -11.95 7.14 6.84
N GLY A 236 -12.75 6.14 7.22
CA GLY A 236 -12.25 4.80 7.49
C GLY A 236 -11.33 4.26 6.39
N LEU A 237 -11.67 4.50 5.12
CA LEU A 237 -10.84 4.10 3.97
C LEU A 237 -10.20 5.29 3.25
N PHE A 238 -10.93 6.39 3.08
CA PHE A 238 -10.50 7.53 2.29
C PHE A 238 -10.63 8.84 3.03
N GLY A 239 -9.57 9.63 3.14
CA GLY A 239 -9.71 10.98 3.66
C GLY A 239 -10.62 11.85 2.78
N HIS A 240 -10.36 11.83 1.47
CA HIS A 240 -11.18 12.49 0.46
C HIS A 240 -11.34 11.60 -0.78
N ASN A 241 -12.56 11.16 -1.06
CA ASN A 241 -12.89 10.45 -2.29
C ASN A 241 -13.40 11.39 -3.39
N ARG A 242 -12.89 11.22 -4.60
CA ARG A 242 -13.33 11.85 -5.86
C ARG A 242 -13.41 10.85 -7.01
N GLY A 243 -13.13 9.57 -6.76
CA GLY A 243 -13.19 8.50 -7.75
C GLY A 243 -14.36 7.55 -7.49
N ASN A 244 -14.30 6.37 -8.11
CA ASN A 244 -15.30 5.32 -7.93
C ASN A 244 -14.77 4.26 -6.97
N ILE A 245 -15.47 4.02 -5.88
CA ILE A 245 -15.12 3.02 -4.88
C ILE A 245 -16.18 1.94 -4.89
N SER A 246 -15.76 0.68 -4.97
CA SER A 246 -16.68 -0.46 -4.94
C SER A 246 -16.13 -1.63 -4.12
N ASN A 247 -17.03 -2.35 -3.43
CA ASN A 247 -16.70 -3.58 -2.72
C ASN A 247 -15.55 -3.41 -1.72
N VAL A 248 -15.76 -2.57 -0.72
CA VAL A 248 -14.72 -2.23 0.25
C VAL A 248 -15.21 -2.32 1.68
N TYR A 249 -14.30 -2.51 2.64
CA TYR A 249 -14.68 -2.38 4.04
C TYR A 249 -13.59 -1.82 4.96
N PHE A 250 -14.02 -1.18 6.03
CA PHE A 250 -13.16 -0.69 7.12
C PHE A 250 -13.55 -1.34 8.45
N SER A 251 -12.60 -1.99 9.12
CA SER A 251 -12.86 -2.61 10.43
C SER A 251 -12.10 -1.96 11.59
N GLY A 252 -11.32 -0.91 11.33
CA GLY A 252 -10.58 -0.19 12.36
C GLY A 252 -11.45 0.82 13.12
N LYS A 253 -10.83 1.49 14.10
CA LYS A 253 -11.42 2.65 14.78
C LYS A 253 -10.93 3.96 14.16
N ASN A 254 -11.85 4.88 13.91
CA ASN A 254 -11.59 6.25 13.49
C ASN A 254 -11.60 7.18 14.71
N ASN A 255 -10.42 7.65 15.13
CA ASN A 255 -10.22 8.61 16.22
C ASN A 255 -10.03 10.05 15.70
N GLY A 256 -10.51 10.36 14.50
CA GLY A 256 -10.43 11.70 13.93
C GLY A 256 -11.29 12.73 14.67
N THR A 257 -11.04 14.02 14.44
CA THR A 257 -11.74 15.11 15.14
C THR A 257 -12.69 15.94 14.28
N SER A 258 -12.54 15.97 12.95
CA SER A 258 -13.41 16.76 12.05
C SER A 258 -13.60 16.09 10.68
N SER A 259 -14.76 16.32 10.06
CA SER A 259 -15.22 15.73 8.80
C SER A 259 -14.99 14.21 8.76
N LEU A 260 -15.68 13.52 9.67
CA LEU A 260 -15.53 12.08 9.91
C LEU A 260 -16.51 11.29 9.06
N GLY A 261 -16.03 10.20 8.46
CA GLY A 261 -16.90 9.20 7.87
C GLY A 261 -16.41 7.77 8.05
N GLY A 262 -17.34 6.83 7.98
CA GLY A 262 -17.07 5.40 8.11
C GLY A 262 -16.27 4.85 6.91
N ILE A 263 -16.48 5.41 5.72
CA ILE A 263 -15.76 5.06 4.49
C ILE A 263 -14.91 6.24 4.00
N ALA A 264 -15.53 7.39 3.79
CA ALA A 264 -14.86 8.60 3.32
C ALA A 264 -15.09 9.78 4.28
N GLY A 265 -14.06 10.58 4.58
CA GLY A 265 -14.21 11.80 5.37
C GLY A 265 -14.97 12.90 4.62
N VAL A 266 -14.70 12.99 3.31
CA VAL A 266 -15.47 13.76 2.32
C VAL A 266 -15.61 12.92 1.05
N ASN A 267 -16.80 12.87 0.46
CA ASN A 267 -17.08 12.17 -0.78
C ASN A 267 -17.62 13.10 -1.87
N ASP A 268 -16.85 13.26 -2.95
CA ASP A 268 -17.26 13.93 -4.20
C ASP A 268 -17.38 12.93 -5.37
N GLY A 269 -17.13 11.64 -5.13
CA GLY A 269 -17.15 10.57 -6.12
C GLY A 269 -18.31 9.60 -5.94
N ILE A 270 -18.11 8.33 -6.29
CA ILE A 270 -19.11 7.26 -6.14
C ILE A 270 -18.62 6.26 -5.09
N ILE A 271 -19.50 5.87 -4.16
CA ILE A 271 -19.26 4.78 -3.20
C ILE A 271 -20.37 3.75 -3.35
N VAL A 272 -20.00 2.52 -3.67
CA VAL A 272 -20.92 1.39 -3.86
C VAL A 272 -20.45 0.19 -3.03
N ASN A 273 -21.35 -0.53 -2.36
CA ASN A 273 -21.03 -1.77 -1.62
C ASN A 273 -19.86 -1.56 -0.64
N ALA A 274 -20.06 -0.68 0.33
CA ALA A 274 -19.02 -0.26 1.26
C ALA A 274 -19.46 -0.46 2.71
N PHE A 275 -18.64 -1.09 3.53
CA PHE A 275 -19.05 -1.51 4.88
C PHE A 275 -18.07 -1.01 5.94
N PHE A 276 -18.55 -0.59 7.11
CA PHE A 276 -17.65 -0.24 8.22
C PHE A 276 -18.18 -0.67 9.58
N ASN A 277 -17.27 -0.87 10.53
CA ASN A 277 -17.62 -1.29 11.88
C ASN A 277 -18.29 -0.14 12.67
N ASN A 278 -19.60 -0.27 12.93
CA ASN A 278 -20.40 0.69 13.69
C ASN A 278 -20.10 0.68 15.19
N ASP A 279 -19.75 -0.47 15.77
CA ASP A 279 -19.46 -0.56 17.22
C ASP A 279 -18.18 0.22 17.56
N LEU A 280 -17.21 0.24 16.64
CA LEU A 280 -15.99 1.04 16.76
C LEU A 280 -16.18 2.50 16.33
N ASN A 281 -17.14 2.78 15.46
CA ASN A 281 -17.37 4.09 14.83
C ASN A 281 -18.82 4.55 14.96
N PRO A 282 -19.37 4.62 16.19
CA PRO A 282 -20.81 4.81 16.39
C PRO A 282 -21.27 6.16 15.86
N GLY A 283 -22.36 6.15 15.08
CA GLY A 283 -23.01 7.36 14.58
C GLY A 283 -22.29 8.06 13.40
N MET A 284 -21.21 7.48 12.86
CA MET A 284 -20.57 8.03 11.67
C MET A 284 -21.41 7.76 10.42
N SER A 285 -21.50 8.74 9.52
CA SER A 285 -22.04 8.55 8.17
C SER A 285 -20.99 7.84 7.29
N PRO A 286 -21.37 6.96 6.34
CA PRO A 286 -20.41 6.35 5.42
C PRO A 286 -19.59 7.39 4.63
N ALA A 287 -20.24 8.47 4.17
CA ALA A 287 -19.63 9.44 3.25
C ALA A 287 -19.05 10.69 3.92
N GLY A 288 -19.16 10.81 5.24
CA GLY A 288 -18.69 11.98 5.98
C GLY A 288 -19.45 13.29 5.68
N ALA A 289 -18.88 14.43 6.11
CA ALA A 289 -19.56 15.73 6.08
C ALA A 289 -19.27 16.52 4.80
N GLY A 290 -20.27 17.26 4.31
CA GLY A 290 -20.12 18.11 3.12
C GLY A 290 -19.91 17.33 1.82
N SER A 291 -20.52 16.15 1.72
CA SER A 291 -20.35 15.20 0.62
C SER A 291 -21.37 15.44 -0.49
N TYR A 292 -20.87 15.48 -1.73
CA TYR A 292 -21.65 15.72 -2.95
C TYR A 292 -21.72 14.51 -3.88
N GLY A 293 -20.98 13.45 -3.53
CA GLY A 293 -20.91 12.22 -4.30
C GLY A 293 -22.10 11.28 -4.10
N ILE A 294 -22.25 10.33 -5.00
CA ILE A 294 -23.29 9.29 -4.95
C ILE A 294 -22.86 8.19 -3.99
N THR A 295 -23.77 7.77 -3.12
CA THR A 295 -23.56 6.62 -2.24
C THR A 295 -24.70 5.63 -2.40
N SER A 296 -24.36 4.36 -2.57
CA SER A 296 -25.33 3.27 -2.71
C SER A 296 -24.82 2.04 -1.96
N ASN A 297 -25.66 1.43 -1.14
CA ASN A 297 -25.27 0.27 -0.34
C ASN A 297 -23.97 0.50 0.48
N ALA A 298 -23.90 1.64 1.16
CA ALA A 298 -22.82 1.97 2.09
C ALA A 298 -23.36 1.87 3.52
N LEU A 299 -22.97 0.82 4.25
CA LEU A 299 -23.64 0.41 5.49
C LEU A 299 -22.69 0.39 6.69
N ALA A 300 -23.21 0.82 7.84
CA ALA A 300 -22.58 0.62 9.14
C ALA A 300 -23.04 -0.73 9.68
N LEU A 301 -22.12 -1.68 9.88
CA LEU A 301 -22.40 -3.01 10.39
C LEU A 301 -21.88 -3.13 11.83
N THR A 302 -22.61 -3.80 12.71
CA THR A 302 -22.03 -4.20 14.02
C THR A 302 -20.89 -5.18 13.82
N SER A 303 -20.04 -5.35 14.83
CA SER A 303 -18.93 -6.30 14.79
C SER A 303 -19.42 -7.73 14.52
N ALA A 304 -20.58 -8.11 15.05
CA ALA A 304 -21.19 -9.41 14.78
C ALA A 304 -21.69 -9.52 13.32
N GLN A 305 -22.28 -8.45 12.77
CA GLN A 305 -22.73 -8.43 11.37
C GLN A 305 -21.54 -8.50 10.39
N MET A 306 -20.41 -7.87 10.71
CA MET A 306 -19.19 -7.96 9.91
C MET A 306 -18.60 -9.38 9.85
N LEU A 307 -19.01 -10.28 10.74
CA LEU A 307 -18.60 -11.69 10.73
C LEU A 307 -19.61 -12.59 10.02
N ALA A 308 -20.61 -12.04 9.32
CA ALA A 308 -21.59 -12.82 8.57
C ALA A 308 -21.57 -12.43 7.07
N PRO A 309 -21.28 -13.38 6.16
CA PRO A 309 -21.07 -13.09 4.73
C PRO A 309 -22.30 -12.48 4.05
N ASP A 310 -23.51 -12.84 4.48
CA ASP A 310 -24.76 -12.34 3.89
C ASP A 310 -24.95 -10.82 4.02
N ASN A 311 -24.20 -10.16 4.91
CA ASN A 311 -24.25 -8.70 5.06
C ASN A 311 -23.42 -7.94 4.00
N TYR A 312 -22.56 -8.64 3.24
CA TYR A 312 -21.64 -8.03 2.28
C TYR A 312 -22.20 -8.04 0.86
N VAL A 313 -23.33 -7.35 0.65
CA VAL A 313 -23.93 -7.23 -0.68
C VAL A 313 -22.92 -6.66 -1.68
N GLY A 314 -22.74 -7.35 -2.81
CA GLY A 314 -21.78 -7.00 -3.85
C GLY A 314 -20.45 -7.75 -3.77
N PHE A 315 -20.13 -8.37 -2.63
CA PHE A 315 -18.98 -9.25 -2.51
C PHE A 315 -19.36 -10.62 -3.05
N THR A 316 -18.56 -11.19 -3.94
CA THR A 316 -18.77 -12.58 -4.38
C THR A 316 -17.93 -13.50 -3.51
N THR A 317 -18.58 -14.40 -2.77
CA THR A 317 -17.88 -15.40 -1.96
C THR A 317 -17.39 -16.56 -2.84
N THR A 318 -16.24 -17.12 -2.50
CA THR A 318 -15.65 -18.26 -3.22
C THR A 318 -15.05 -19.29 -2.27
N THR A 319 -14.90 -20.51 -2.75
CA THR A 319 -14.13 -21.57 -2.12
C THR A 319 -12.84 -21.89 -2.89
N THR A 320 -12.57 -21.16 -3.98
CA THR A 320 -11.41 -21.39 -4.85
C THR A 320 -10.19 -20.62 -4.31
N PRO A 321 -9.11 -21.31 -3.87
CA PRO A 321 -7.91 -20.65 -3.40
C PRO A 321 -7.25 -19.81 -4.49
N GLY A 322 -6.84 -18.58 -4.17
CA GLY A 322 -6.14 -17.69 -5.11
C GLY A 322 -7.03 -17.06 -6.18
N ALA A 323 -8.36 -17.17 -6.09
CA ALA A 323 -9.26 -16.57 -7.06
C ALA A 323 -9.09 -15.04 -7.12
N THR A 324 -8.90 -14.51 -8.32
CA THR A 324 -8.63 -13.08 -8.57
C THR A 324 -9.91 -12.26 -8.75
N GLY A 325 -9.81 -10.93 -8.65
CA GLY A 325 -10.95 -10.03 -8.85
C GLY A 325 -11.88 -9.97 -7.63
N ASN A 326 -13.18 -9.73 -7.84
CA ASN A 326 -14.16 -9.70 -6.75
C ASN A 326 -14.44 -11.11 -6.23
N ASN A 327 -13.51 -11.68 -5.47
CA ASN A 327 -13.59 -13.00 -4.87
C ASN A 327 -13.12 -12.92 -3.44
N TRP A 328 -14.05 -13.16 -2.52
CA TRP A 328 -13.84 -13.05 -1.09
C TRP A 328 -14.06 -14.39 -0.41
N VAL A 329 -13.47 -14.55 0.76
CA VAL A 329 -13.66 -15.71 1.60
C VAL A 329 -13.78 -15.28 3.06
N MET A 330 -14.71 -15.89 3.77
CA MET A 330 -14.76 -15.83 5.23
C MET A 330 -14.54 -17.23 5.77
N VAL A 331 -13.87 -17.37 6.90
CA VAL A 331 -13.75 -18.66 7.60
C VAL A 331 -14.66 -18.59 8.81
N GLY A 332 -15.63 -19.49 8.90
CA GLY A 332 -16.57 -19.59 10.01
C GLY A 332 -15.87 -20.00 11.30
N SER A 333 -16.54 -19.82 12.44
CA SER A 333 -16.02 -20.26 13.74
C SER A 333 -15.82 -21.78 13.84
N ASP A 334 -16.49 -22.53 12.98
CA ASP A 334 -16.35 -23.98 12.77
C ASP A 334 -15.27 -24.35 11.74
N GLY A 335 -14.60 -23.37 11.14
CA GLY A 335 -13.60 -23.56 10.10
C GLY A 335 -14.17 -23.92 8.72
N ALA A 336 -15.49 -23.75 8.51
CA ALA A 336 -16.12 -23.85 7.20
C ALA A 336 -15.89 -22.58 6.37
N LEU A 337 -15.77 -22.73 5.06
CA LEU A 337 -15.65 -21.58 4.16
C LEU A 337 -17.00 -20.91 3.98
N ASN A 338 -16.99 -19.58 4.02
CA ASN A 338 -18.13 -18.70 3.90
C ASN A 338 -19.23 -18.99 4.95
N GLY A 339 -18.79 -19.42 6.14
CA GLY A 339 -19.60 -19.50 7.35
C GLY A 339 -19.45 -18.23 8.20
N SER A 340 -20.34 -18.08 9.19
CA SER A 340 -20.38 -16.89 10.05
C SER A 340 -19.52 -17.04 11.32
N GLY A 341 -19.18 -15.90 11.94
CA GLY A 341 -18.67 -15.82 13.31
C GLY A 341 -17.17 -16.07 13.50
N GLY A 342 -16.41 -16.36 12.44
CA GLY A 342 -14.97 -16.60 12.54
C GLY A 342 -14.11 -15.39 12.12
N THR A 343 -14.00 -15.12 10.82
CA THR A 343 -13.17 -14.02 10.29
C THR A 343 -14.01 -12.92 9.65
N LEU A 344 -13.40 -11.75 9.44
CA LEU A 344 -13.88 -10.77 8.47
C LEU A 344 -13.68 -11.31 7.03
N PRO A 345 -14.29 -10.69 6.00
CA PRO A 345 -14.00 -11.03 4.61
C PRO A 345 -12.52 -10.84 4.30
N MET A 346 -11.93 -11.84 3.65
CA MET A 346 -10.53 -11.86 3.19
C MET A 346 -10.54 -12.00 1.67
N LEU A 347 -9.58 -11.42 0.96
CA LEU A 347 -9.53 -11.63 -0.48
C LEU A 347 -9.05 -13.05 -0.75
N ALA A 348 -9.70 -13.77 -1.66
CA ALA A 348 -9.25 -15.09 -2.05
C ALA A 348 -7.86 -15.07 -2.71
N SER A 349 -7.47 -13.93 -3.31
CA SER A 349 -6.15 -13.70 -3.89
C SER A 349 -5.02 -13.60 -2.85
N GLU A 350 -5.34 -13.45 -1.55
CA GLU A 350 -4.34 -13.45 -0.49
C GLU A 350 -3.85 -14.85 -0.10
N TRP A 351 -4.54 -15.89 -0.60
CA TRP A 351 -4.18 -17.26 -0.33
C TRP A 351 -2.78 -17.57 -0.89
N SER A 352 -1.95 -18.18 -0.05
CA SER A 352 -0.59 -18.53 -0.39
C SER A 352 -0.20 -19.82 0.33
N ARG A 353 0.67 -20.61 -0.30
CA ARG A 353 1.34 -21.75 0.35
C ARG A 353 2.51 -21.32 1.23
N THR A 354 2.97 -20.08 1.08
CA THR A 354 3.95 -19.45 1.97
C THR A 354 3.24 -18.49 2.90
N ILE A 355 3.28 -18.78 4.20
CA ILE A 355 2.56 -18.05 5.25
C ILE A 355 3.51 -16.99 5.83
N ASN A 356 3.27 -15.73 5.49
CA ASN A 356 4.05 -14.57 5.94
C ASN A 356 3.29 -13.70 6.97
N GLY A 357 2.07 -14.10 7.35
CA GLY A 357 1.29 -13.39 8.36
C GLY A 357 0.08 -14.19 8.84
N THR A 358 -0.53 -13.71 9.92
CA THR A 358 -1.68 -14.37 10.57
C THR A 358 -2.92 -14.44 9.67
N HIS A 359 -3.10 -13.50 8.74
CA HIS A 359 -4.21 -13.52 7.79
C HIS A 359 -4.12 -14.72 6.83
N GLN A 360 -2.92 -14.99 6.30
CA GLN A 360 -2.66 -16.15 5.44
C GLN A 360 -2.82 -17.47 6.20
N LEU A 361 -2.54 -17.48 7.52
CA LEU A 361 -2.81 -18.64 8.37
C LEU A 361 -4.30 -18.99 8.40
N GLN A 362 -5.20 -18.00 8.45
CA GLN A 362 -6.65 -18.22 8.38
C GLN A 362 -7.06 -18.80 7.03
N LEU A 363 -6.42 -18.36 5.94
CA LEU A 363 -6.70 -18.81 4.57
C LEU A 363 -6.26 -20.26 4.30
N MET A 364 -5.52 -20.92 5.20
CA MET A 364 -5.28 -22.37 5.11
C MET A 364 -6.56 -23.20 5.05
N ALA A 365 -7.68 -22.67 5.59
CA ALA A 365 -8.98 -23.31 5.50
C ALA A 365 -9.45 -23.54 4.05
N MET A 366 -8.93 -22.77 3.08
CA MET A 366 -9.30 -22.92 1.67
C MET A 366 -8.73 -24.18 1.01
N ASP A 367 -7.61 -24.71 1.50
CA ASP A 367 -7.01 -25.97 1.03
C ASP A 367 -6.28 -26.68 2.16
N LYS A 368 -7.01 -27.40 3.00
CA LYS A 368 -6.46 -28.16 4.14
C LYS A 368 -5.56 -29.32 3.70
N SER A 369 -5.50 -29.64 2.40
CA SER A 369 -4.65 -30.70 1.85
C SER A 369 -3.30 -30.21 1.33
N ALA A 370 -3.13 -28.89 1.17
CA ALA A 370 -1.89 -28.30 0.71
C ALA A 370 -0.75 -28.45 1.73
N SER A 371 0.47 -28.44 1.21
CA SER A 371 1.69 -28.26 2.01
C SER A 371 2.00 -26.79 2.15
N TYR A 372 2.22 -26.34 3.38
CA TYR A 372 2.49 -24.95 3.72
C TYR A 372 3.90 -24.75 4.25
N THR A 373 4.50 -23.62 3.90
CA THR A 373 5.81 -23.19 4.40
C THR A 373 5.62 -21.92 5.23
N LEU A 374 6.21 -21.86 6.42
CA LEU A 374 6.29 -20.60 7.17
C LEU A 374 7.38 -19.72 6.55
N GLY A 375 7.03 -18.49 6.22
CA GLY A 375 7.97 -17.51 5.70
C GLY A 375 8.99 -17.05 6.74
N SER A 376 10.05 -16.40 6.29
CA SER A 376 11.20 -16.02 7.13
C SER A 376 10.94 -14.85 8.10
N ASN A 377 9.74 -14.26 8.11
CA ASN A 377 9.37 -13.08 8.91
C ASN A 377 8.11 -13.34 9.76
N PHE A 378 8.02 -14.51 10.41
CA PHE A 378 6.98 -14.79 11.39
C PHE A 378 7.32 -14.26 12.77
#